data_AF-A0A966BIW2-F1
#
_entry.id   AF-A0A966BIW2-F1
#
_cell.length_a   1.000
_cell.length_b   1.000
_cell.length_c   1.000
_cell.angle_alpha   90.00
_cell.angle_beta   90.00
_cell.angle_gamma   90.00
#
_symmetry.space_group_name_H-M   'P 1'
#
loop_
_entity.id
_entity.type
_entity.pdbx_description
1 polymer ?
#
loop_
_entity_poly.entity_id
_entity_poly.type
_entity_poly.pdbx_seq_one_letter_code
_entity_poly.pdbx_strand_id
1 'polypeptide(L)'
;KPTTMNTTGGAMVMGSFPYPRSGIIKIDYEFILLFKKLGDQPIPPREVKEKSKLSKEEWNEYFSGHWNFNGEKQIKHLAMFPEELPKRLIKMFSFVGDTVLDPFLGSGTTTLAAKNLGRNSIGYEINKQFLPFIKEKIGADKLMPGAQFDFATQDFLVLDWQSEIQKLPYQFKDPIKFNRKIDPKKLKFGS
;
A
#
# COMPACT_ATOMS: atom_id res chain seq x y z
N LYS A 1 3.26 -14.80 -9.33
CA LYS A 1 2.36 -15.53 -10.27
C LYS A 1 1.66 -14.49 -11.14
N PRO A 2 1.74 -14.56 -12.48
CA PRO A 2 1.05 -13.62 -13.35
C PRO A 2 -0.46 -13.63 -13.04
N THR A 3 -1.06 -12.45 -12.90
CA THR A 3 -2.52 -12.31 -12.67
C THR A 3 -3.26 -13.16 -13.69
N THR A 4 -4.08 -14.10 -13.22
CA THR A 4 -4.84 -15.00 -14.09
C THR A 4 -5.92 -14.20 -14.79
N MET A 5 -5.72 -13.93 -16.08
CA MET A 5 -6.79 -13.47 -16.96
C MET A 5 -7.47 -14.72 -17.51
N ASN A 6 -8.74 -14.92 -17.17
CA ASN A 6 -9.55 -15.97 -17.76
C ASN A 6 -9.90 -15.54 -19.20
N THR A 7 -9.05 -15.88 -20.16
CA THR A 7 -9.35 -15.71 -21.58
C THR A 7 -10.20 -16.89 -22.05
N THR A 8 -11.23 -16.65 -22.86
CA THR A 8 -12.22 -17.67 -23.28
C THR A 8 -11.66 -18.78 -24.18
N GLY A 9 -10.34 -18.83 -24.39
CA GLY A 9 -9.65 -19.78 -25.26
C GLY A 9 -8.35 -20.37 -24.70
N GLY A 10 -8.08 -20.20 -23.39
CA GLY A 10 -6.92 -20.84 -22.74
C GLY A 10 -5.54 -20.22 -23.07
N ALA A 11 -5.49 -19.09 -23.79
CA ALA A 11 -4.25 -18.39 -24.10
C ALA A 11 -3.80 -17.46 -22.94
N MET A 12 -2.48 -17.41 -22.67
CA MET A 12 -1.87 -16.55 -21.63
C MET A 12 -1.82 -15.06 -21.97
N VAL A 13 -2.01 -14.72 -23.25
CA VAL A 13 -2.01 -13.35 -23.77
C VAL A 13 -3.30 -13.14 -24.57
N MET A 14 -3.97 -12.02 -24.36
CA MET A 14 -5.14 -11.65 -25.15
C MET A 14 -4.70 -11.32 -26.57
N GLY A 15 -5.20 -12.08 -27.54
CA GLY A 15 -4.86 -11.94 -28.95
C GLY A 15 -4.96 -13.26 -29.71
N SER A 16 -4.84 -13.20 -31.02
CA SER A 16 -4.86 -14.37 -31.90
C SER A 16 -3.47 -15.03 -31.93
N PHE A 17 -3.10 -15.85 -30.95
CA PHE A 17 -1.84 -16.61 -31.02
C PHE A 17 -1.85 -17.59 -32.22
N PRO A 18 -0.77 -17.72 -33.02
CA PRO A 18 0.54 -17.05 -32.95
C PRO A 18 0.64 -15.74 -33.77
N TYR A 19 -0.47 -15.22 -34.31
CA TYR A 19 -0.50 -14.02 -35.16
C TYR A 19 -0.37 -12.72 -34.33
N PRO A 20 0.66 -11.89 -34.60
CA PRO A 20 1.06 -10.81 -33.69
C PRO A 20 0.13 -9.58 -33.72
N ARG A 21 -0.73 -9.42 -34.73
CA ARG A 21 -1.46 -8.16 -34.97
C ARG A 21 -2.47 -7.76 -33.90
N SER A 22 -2.91 -8.71 -33.05
CA SER A 22 -3.95 -8.46 -32.04
C SER A 22 -3.47 -8.75 -30.62
N GLY A 23 -2.15 -8.87 -30.39
CA GLY A 23 -1.59 -9.12 -29.06
C GLY A 23 -1.68 -7.88 -28.18
N ILE A 24 -2.36 -7.99 -27.03
CA ILE A 24 -2.40 -6.95 -26.01
C ILE A 24 -1.22 -7.16 -25.06
N ILE A 25 -0.40 -6.12 -24.88
CA ILE A 25 0.69 -6.13 -23.90
C ILE A 25 0.10 -6.22 -22.50
N LYS A 26 0.51 -7.24 -21.76
CA LYS A 26 0.15 -7.37 -20.35
C LYS A 26 0.97 -6.37 -19.54
N ILE A 27 0.29 -5.41 -18.92
CA ILE A 27 0.91 -4.53 -17.92
C ILE A 27 0.90 -5.29 -16.59
N ASP A 28 2.07 -5.69 -16.13
CA ASP A 28 2.27 -6.48 -14.91
C ASP A 28 3.16 -5.78 -13.89
N TYR A 29 3.18 -4.45 -13.91
CA TYR A 29 3.86 -3.62 -12.94
C TYR A 29 2.90 -2.66 -12.23
N GLU A 30 3.26 -2.29 -11.01
CA GLU A 30 2.60 -1.27 -10.21
C GLU A 30 3.62 -0.20 -9.81
N PHE A 31 3.15 1.00 -9.51
CA PHE A 31 4.00 2.13 -9.13
C PHE A 31 3.99 2.34 -7.61
N ILE A 32 5.18 2.53 -7.04
CA ILE A 32 5.34 3.06 -5.69
C ILE A 32 5.74 4.53 -5.83
N LEU A 33 4.85 5.43 -5.43
CA LEU A 33 5.11 6.86 -5.49
C LEU A 33 5.78 7.31 -4.20
N LEU A 34 6.97 7.91 -4.32
CA LEU A 34 7.75 8.42 -3.18
C LEU A 34 7.60 9.93 -3.08
N PHE A 35 7.03 10.38 -1.96
CA PHE A 35 6.90 11.80 -1.64
C PHE A 35 7.62 12.10 -0.33
N LYS A 36 8.40 13.18 -0.30
CA LYS A 36 9.11 13.64 0.90
C LYS A 36 8.61 15.01 1.29
N LYS A 37 8.19 15.15 2.56
CA LYS A 37 7.92 16.47 3.16
C LYS A 37 9.22 17.27 3.22
N LEU A 38 9.21 18.48 2.68
CA LEU A 38 10.35 19.39 2.75
C LEU A 38 10.55 19.91 4.18
N GLY A 39 11.81 20.19 4.54
CA GLY A 39 12.22 20.68 5.85
C GLY A 39 13.28 19.80 6.51
N ASP A 40 13.75 20.26 7.67
CA ASP A 40 14.74 19.54 8.46
C ASP A 40 14.12 18.36 9.21
N GLN A 41 14.81 17.23 9.19
CA GLN A 41 14.42 16.03 9.93
C GLN A 41 15.18 15.96 11.26
N PRO A 42 14.54 15.48 12.34
CA PRO A 42 15.24 15.26 13.59
C PRO A 42 16.36 14.24 13.39
N ILE A 43 17.52 14.50 13.99
CA ILE A 43 18.66 13.58 13.90
C ILE A 43 18.42 12.44 14.89
N PRO A 44 18.36 11.17 14.43
CA PRO A 44 18.12 10.07 15.34
C PRO A 44 19.36 9.79 16.21
N PRO A 45 19.19 9.33 17.47
CA PRO A 45 20.28 8.89 18.33
C PRO A 45 21.13 7.80 17.67
N ARG A 46 22.42 7.72 18.02
CA ARG A 46 23.34 6.74 17.43
C ARG A 46 22.86 5.30 17.62
N GLU A 47 22.37 4.95 18.80
CA GLU A 47 21.86 3.60 19.08
C GLU A 47 20.70 3.22 18.14
N VAL A 48 19.79 4.15 17.88
CA VAL A 48 18.64 3.96 16.99
C VAL A 48 19.10 3.80 15.54
N LYS A 49 20.13 4.56 15.12
CA LYS A 49 20.77 4.40 13.80
C LYS A 49 21.39 3.01 13.64
N GLU A 50 22.14 2.53 14.63
CA GLU A 50 22.77 1.20 14.58
C GLU A 50 21.72 0.08 14.49
N LYS A 51 20.62 0.18 15.26
CA LYS A 51 19.51 -0.79 15.20
C LYS A 51 18.74 -0.76 13.87
N SER A 52 18.88 0.30 13.08
CA SER A 52 18.18 0.48 11.81
C SER A 52 19.08 0.26 10.59
N LYS A 53 20.30 -0.23 10.81
CA LYS A 53 21.28 -0.45 9.74
C LYS A 53 20.78 -1.48 8.73
N LEU A 54 20.97 -1.17 7.46
CA LEU A 54 20.79 -2.12 6.35
C LEU A 54 22.10 -2.82 6.06
N SER A 55 22.03 -4.09 5.67
CA SER A 55 23.21 -4.75 5.09
C SER A 55 23.56 -4.13 3.73
N LYS A 56 24.76 -4.40 3.22
CA LYS A 56 25.17 -3.89 1.90
C LYS A 56 24.29 -4.49 0.79
N GLU A 57 23.92 -5.74 0.93
CA GLU A 57 23.04 -6.49 0.03
C GLU A 57 21.64 -5.87 0.04
N GLU A 58 21.08 -5.63 1.23
CA GLU A 58 19.78 -4.98 1.39
C GLU A 58 19.79 -3.56 0.80
N TRP A 59 20.87 -2.80 1.02
CA TRP A 59 21.00 -1.46 0.45
C TRP A 59 20.95 -1.51 -1.08
N ASN A 60 21.72 -2.40 -1.70
CA ASN A 60 21.75 -2.52 -3.16
C ASN A 60 20.43 -3.01 -3.75
N GLU A 61 19.76 -3.95 -3.07
CA GLU A 61 18.48 -4.46 -3.52
C GLU A 61 17.36 -3.42 -3.36
N TYR A 62 17.29 -2.76 -2.21
CA TYR A 62 16.18 -1.86 -1.86
C TYR A 62 16.27 -0.55 -2.65
N PHE A 63 17.47 -0.01 -2.89
CA PHE A 63 17.62 1.23 -3.65
C PHE A 63 17.66 1.04 -5.18
N SER A 64 17.27 -0.15 -5.68
CA SER A 64 16.99 -0.40 -7.10
C SER A 64 15.66 0.24 -7.52
N GLY A 65 15.60 0.80 -8.74
CA GLY A 65 14.39 1.41 -9.30
C GLY A 65 13.30 0.42 -9.72
N HIS A 66 13.60 -0.88 -9.77
CA HIS A 66 12.64 -1.94 -10.12
C HIS A 66 12.72 -3.05 -9.09
N TRP A 67 11.56 -3.40 -8.52
CA TRP A 67 11.43 -4.49 -7.56
C TRP A 67 10.53 -5.59 -8.14
N ASN A 68 11.00 -6.83 -8.04
CA ASN A 68 10.26 -7.99 -8.48
C ASN A 68 9.68 -8.71 -7.27
N PHE A 69 8.36 -8.66 -7.12
CA PHE A 69 7.65 -9.40 -6.10
C PHE A 69 6.88 -10.56 -6.70
N ASN A 70 6.95 -11.71 -6.02
CA ASN A 70 5.98 -12.75 -6.27
C ASN A 70 4.64 -12.33 -5.65
N GLY A 71 3.57 -12.28 -6.46
CA GLY A 71 2.23 -12.04 -5.93
C GLY A 71 1.85 -13.09 -4.88
N GLU A 72 1.25 -12.62 -3.78
CA GLU A 72 0.73 -13.47 -2.70
C GLU A 72 -0.54 -14.20 -3.09
N LYS A 73 -0.80 -15.36 -2.48
CA LYS A 73 -2.08 -16.07 -2.67
C LYS A 73 -3.20 -15.24 -2.05
N GLN A 74 -4.13 -14.78 -2.88
CA GLN A 74 -5.35 -14.13 -2.41
C GLN A 74 -6.13 -15.10 -1.52
N ILE A 75 -6.31 -14.74 -0.25
CA ILE A 75 -7.22 -15.42 0.66
C ILE A 75 -8.53 -14.64 0.63
N LYS A 76 -9.63 -15.29 0.25
CA LYS A 76 -11.01 -14.77 0.37
C LYS A 76 -11.20 -13.32 -0.13
N HIS A 77 -10.80 -13.03 -1.37
CA HIS A 77 -10.98 -11.73 -2.05
C HIS A 77 -10.20 -10.53 -1.49
N LEU A 78 -9.22 -10.77 -0.61
CA LEU A 78 -8.35 -9.72 -0.09
C LEU A 78 -7.19 -9.49 -1.08
N ALA A 79 -7.14 -8.29 -1.66
CA ALA A 79 -5.97 -7.84 -2.41
C ALA A 79 -4.86 -7.50 -1.39
N MET A 80 -4.05 -8.49 -1.05
CA MET A 80 -2.92 -8.33 -0.14
C MET A 80 -1.64 -8.16 -0.96
N PHE A 81 -0.91 -7.08 -0.71
CA PHE A 81 0.50 -7.00 -1.10
C PHE A 81 1.34 -7.92 -0.20
N PRO A 82 2.46 -8.46 -0.73
CA PRO A 82 3.41 -9.25 0.08
C PRO A 82 3.97 -8.41 1.22
N GLU A 83 4.18 -9.01 2.40
CA GLU A 83 4.76 -8.32 3.58
C GLU A 83 6.16 -7.76 3.30
N GLU A 84 6.90 -8.36 2.37
CA GLU A 84 8.22 -7.88 1.96
C GLU A 84 8.15 -6.46 1.38
N LEU A 85 7.04 -6.06 0.74
CA LEU A 85 6.86 -4.72 0.19
C LEU A 85 6.87 -3.62 1.27
N PRO A 86 5.95 -3.59 2.26
CA PRO A 86 5.98 -2.61 3.33
C PRO A 86 7.24 -2.76 4.19
N LYS A 87 7.76 -3.98 4.40
CA LYS A 87 9.00 -4.20 5.14
C LYS A 87 10.18 -3.43 4.53
N ARG A 88 10.35 -3.49 3.21
CA ARG A 88 11.39 -2.71 2.51
C ARG A 88 11.22 -1.22 2.72
N LEU A 89 10.02 -0.71 2.47
CA LEU A 89 9.72 0.72 2.61
C LEU A 89 9.96 1.22 4.03
N ILE A 90 9.52 0.47 5.04
CA ILE A 90 9.73 0.81 6.46
C ILE A 90 11.22 0.81 6.79
N LYS A 91 11.98 -0.19 6.32
CA LYS A 91 13.44 -0.25 6.53
C LYS A 91 14.20 0.90 5.85
N MET A 92 13.75 1.34 4.67
CA MET A 92 14.40 2.42 3.92
C MET A 92 14.12 3.81 4.49
N PHE A 93 12.90 4.04 4.97
CA PHE A 93 12.40 5.40 5.26
C PHE A 93 12.02 5.64 6.72
N SER A 94 12.31 4.71 7.63
CA SER A 94 12.09 4.88 9.07
C SER A 94 13.18 4.24 9.93
N PHE A 95 13.38 4.76 11.13
CA PHE A 95 14.22 4.17 12.15
C PHE A 95 13.39 3.36 13.15
N VAL A 96 14.05 2.47 13.91
CA VAL A 96 13.43 1.74 15.02
C VAL A 96 12.79 2.74 16.00
N GLY A 97 11.56 2.48 16.41
CA GLY A 97 10.76 3.36 17.27
C GLY A 97 9.95 4.45 16.53
N ASP A 98 10.21 4.70 15.25
CA ASP A 98 9.39 5.62 14.45
C ASP A 98 7.96 5.08 14.29
N THR A 99 7.02 5.96 13.94
CA THR A 99 5.62 5.63 13.72
C THR A 99 5.29 5.57 12.23
N VAL A 100 4.76 4.44 11.78
CA VAL A 100 4.30 4.22 10.40
C VAL A 100 2.79 4.40 10.34
N LEU A 101 2.31 5.28 9.44
CA LEU A 101 0.88 5.50 9.22
C LEU A 101 0.41 4.77 7.95
N ASP A 102 -0.65 3.97 8.08
CA ASP A 102 -1.36 3.36 6.95
C ASP A 102 -2.85 3.74 6.96
N PRO A 103 -3.29 4.74 6.18
CA PRO A 103 -4.68 5.18 6.17
C PRO A 103 -5.63 4.20 5.46
N PHE A 104 -5.10 3.16 4.81
CA PHE A 104 -5.87 2.14 4.10
C PHE A 104 -5.39 0.75 4.52
N LEU A 105 -5.48 0.49 5.83
CA LEU A 105 -4.82 -0.62 6.50
C LEU A 105 -5.16 -1.99 5.91
N GLY A 106 -6.38 -2.16 5.39
CA GLY A 106 -6.84 -3.41 4.79
C GLY A 106 -6.64 -4.58 5.74
N SER A 107 -5.90 -5.60 5.30
CA SER A 107 -5.62 -6.79 6.12
C SER A 107 -4.61 -6.59 7.26
N GLY A 108 -4.02 -5.40 7.42
CA GLY A 108 -3.05 -5.11 8.48
C GLY A 108 -1.60 -5.49 8.16
N THR A 109 -1.25 -5.72 6.89
CA THR A 109 0.11 -6.14 6.50
C THR A 109 1.17 -5.09 6.87
N THR A 110 0.87 -3.79 6.73
CA THR A 110 1.80 -2.71 7.10
C THR A 110 2.08 -2.68 8.60
N THR A 111 1.04 -2.84 9.43
CA THR A 111 1.17 -2.92 10.90
C THR A 111 1.99 -4.13 11.33
N LEU A 112 1.77 -5.28 10.69
CA LEU A 112 2.58 -6.48 10.96
C LEU A 112 4.07 -6.23 10.64
N ALA A 113 4.37 -5.69 9.46
CA ALA A 113 5.74 -5.39 9.06
C ALA A 113 6.40 -4.36 9.99
N ALA A 114 5.68 -3.31 10.39
CA ALA A 114 6.16 -2.31 11.33
C ALA A 114 6.49 -2.93 12.70
N LYS A 115 5.56 -3.73 13.25
CA LYS A 115 5.76 -4.46 14.52
C LYS A 115 7.01 -5.35 14.46
N ASN A 116 7.14 -6.16 13.42
CA ASN A 116 8.26 -7.09 13.24
C ASN A 116 9.61 -6.36 13.14
N LEU A 117 9.60 -5.11 12.64
CA LEU A 117 10.77 -4.24 12.55
C LEU A 117 10.99 -3.37 13.79
N GLY A 118 10.17 -3.48 14.85
CA GLY A 118 10.29 -2.64 16.05
C GLY A 118 9.93 -1.17 15.80
N ARG A 119 8.99 -0.91 14.89
CA ARG A 119 8.37 0.40 14.68
C ARG A 119 6.97 0.42 15.28
N ASN A 120 6.52 1.60 15.67
CA ASN A 120 5.12 1.84 15.99
C ASN A 120 4.30 1.92 14.71
N SER A 121 2.99 1.66 14.78
CA SER A 121 2.12 1.91 13.64
C SER A 121 0.74 2.37 14.04
N ILE A 122 0.14 3.17 13.17
CA ILE A 122 -1.25 3.63 13.26
C ILE A 122 -1.89 3.29 11.92
N GLY A 123 -3.08 2.73 11.93
CA GLY A 123 -3.79 2.43 10.69
C GLY A 123 -5.29 2.65 10.79
N TYR A 124 -5.88 3.03 9.67
CA TYR A 124 -7.32 3.24 9.54
C TYR A 124 -7.91 2.21 8.59
N GLU A 125 -9.04 1.62 8.99
CA GLU A 125 -9.83 0.71 8.15
C GLU A 125 -11.31 1.00 8.37
N ILE A 126 -12.02 1.27 7.28
CA ILE A 126 -13.44 1.65 7.31
C ILE A 126 -14.34 0.42 7.38
N ASN A 127 -13.90 -0.70 6.81
CA ASN A 127 -14.66 -1.93 6.78
C ASN A 127 -14.39 -2.75 8.04
N LYS A 128 -15.35 -2.69 8.97
CA LYS A 128 -15.32 -3.44 10.25
C LYS A 128 -15.10 -4.95 10.09
N GLN A 129 -15.42 -5.53 8.92
CA GLN A 129 -15.19 -6.95 8.64
C GLN A 129 -13.70 -7.34 8.61
N PHE A 130 -12.80 -6.37 8.43
CA PHE A 130 -11.35 -6.61 8.44
C PHE A 130 -10.77 -6.74 9.84
N LEU A 131 -11.45 -6.24 10.88
CA LEU A 131 -10.93 -6.20 12.25
C LEU A 131 -10.48 -7.58 12.78
N PRO A 132 -11.25 -8.68 12.61
CA PRO A 132 -10.79 -10.01 13.03
C PRO A 132 -9.51 -10.44 12.31
N PHE A 133 -9.40 -10.19 11.00
CA PHE A 133 -8.22 -10.55 10.22
C PHE A 133 -6.98 -9.75 10.64
N ILE A 134 -7.15 -8.46 10.94
CA ILE A 134 -6.07 -7.60 11.44
C ILE A 134 -5.57 -8.15 12.78
N LYS A 135 -6.48 -8.42 13.73
CA LYS A 135 -6.14 -8.96 15.06
C LYS A 135 -5.39 -10.29 14.97
N GLU A 136 -5.88 -11.20 14.14
CA GLU A 136 -5.24 -12.49 13.88
C GLU A 136 -3.83 -12.28 13.30
N LYS A 137 -3.70 -11.42 12.27
CA LYS A 137 -2.45 -11.18 11.56
C LYS A 137 -1.37 -10.60 12.46
N ILE A 138 -1.71 -9.59 13.27
CA ILE A 138 -0.75 -8.95 14.18
C ILE A 138 -0.55 -9.74 15.47
N GLY A 139 -1.30 -10.83 15.65
CA GLY A 139 -1.28 -11.66 16.84
C GLY A 139 -1.76 -10.92 18.08
N ALA A 140 -2.73 -10.02 17.95
CA ALA A 140 -3.27 -9.25 19.08
C ALA A 140 -3.90 -10.16 20.14
N ASP A 141 -4.49 -11.29 19.72
CA ASP A 141 -5.13 -12.26 20.62
C ASP A 141 -4.11 -13.24 21.25
N LYS A 142 -2.85 -13.23 20.79
CA LYS A 142 -1.78 -14.03 21.37
C LYS A 142 -1.08 -13.17 22.43
N LEU A 143 -1.01 -13.67 23.67
CA LEU A 143 -0.28 -13.02 24.75
C LEU A 143 1.22 -13.03 24.42
N MET A 144 1.68 -12.04 23.64
CA MET A 144 3.08 -11.88 23.26
C MET A 144 3.65 -10.70 24.06
N PRO A 145 4.73 -10.91 24.82
CA PRO A 145 5.39 -9.81 25.51
C PRO A 145 5.96 -8.81 24.48
N GLY A 146 5.71 -7.51 24.70
CA GLY A 146 6.42 -6.43 24.01
C GLY A 146 5.63 -5.62 22.96
N ALA A 147 4.34 -5.86 22.75
CA ALA A 147 3.50 -4.99 21.90
C ALA A 147 2.16 -4.68 22.60
N GLN A 148 1.74 -3.42 22.55
CA GLN A 148 0.43 -2.96 23.00
C GLN A 148 -0.43 -2.64 21.77
N PHE A 149 -1.70 -3.00 21.82
CA PHE A 149 -2.64 -2.78 20.71
C PHE A 149 -3.89 -2.08 21.23
N ASP A 150 -4.13 -0.88 20.72
CA ASP A 150 -5.33 -0.11 20.99
C ASP A 150 -6.22 -0.09 19.74
N PHE A 151 -7.49 -0.43 19.93
CA PHE A 151 -8.49 -0.43 18.86
C PHE A 151 -9.56 0.60 19.19
N ALA A 152 -9.61 1.69 18.42
CA ALA A 152 -10.66 2.70 18.52
C ALA A 152 -11.67 2.51 17.38
N THR A 153 -12.96 2.57 17.71
CA THR A 153 -14.02 2.67 16.70
C THR A 153 -14.54 4.11 16.71
N GLN A 154 -14.56 4.74 15.53
CA GLN A 154 -15.19 6.03 15.35
C GLN A 154 -16.60 5.82 14.78
N ASP A 155 -17.59 6.45 15.38
CA ASP A 155 -18.94 6.48 14.82
C ASP A 155 -18.97 7.34 13.56
N PHE A 156 -19.86 7.01 12.62
CA PHE A 156 -20.03 7.79 11.41
C PHE A 156 -20.47 9.21 11.77
N LEU A 157 -19.57 10.16 11.55
CA LEU A 157 -19.89 11.57 11.71
C LEU A 157 -20.69 12.02 10.49
N VAL A 158 -21.92 12.50 10.69
CA VAL A 158 -22.67 13.22 9.66
C VAL A 158 -22.11 14.64 9.61
N LEU A 159 -21.02 14.82 8.87
CA LEU A 159 -20.39 16.12 8.65
C LEU A 159 -20.72 16.64 7.27
N ASP A 160 -20.96 17.95 7.19
CA ASP A 160 -20.89 18.65 5.92
C ASP A 160 -19.40 18.85 5.56
N TRP A 161 -18.87 17.93 4.77
CA TRP A 161 -17.49 17.98 4.29
C TRP A 161 -17.19 19.28 3.53
N GLN A 162 -18.17 19.93 2.89
CA GLN A 162 -17.91 21.21 2.22
C GLN A 162 -17.58 22.30 3.24
N SER A 163 -18.36 22.39 4.32
CA SER A 163 -18.12 23.34 5.40
C SER A 163 -16.77 23.08 6.09
N GLU A 164 -16.43 21.82 6.38
CA GLU A 164 -15.15 21.49 7.03
C GLU A 164 -13.94 21.76 6.13
N ILE A 165 -14.01 21.44 4.84
CA ILE A 165 -12.94 21.74 3.88
C ILE A 165 -12.72 23.26 3.78
N GLN A 166 -13.79 24.06 3.82
CA GLN A 166 -13.67 25.52 3.78
C GLN A 166 -12.91 26.11 4.98
N LYS A 167 -12.91 25.43 6.13
CA LYS A 167 -12.19 25.86 7.33
C LYS A 167 -10.69 25.57 7.26
N LEU A 168 -10.24 24.71 6.34
CA LEU A 168 -8.82 24.34 6.24
C LEU A 168 -7.97 25.53 5.77
N PRO A 169 -6.76 25.73 6.37
CA PRO A 169 -5.85 26.81 5.97
C PRO A 169 -5.34 26.65 4.52
N TYR A 170 -5.37 25.43 4.00
CA TYR A 170 -5.06 25.12 2.61
C TYR A 170 -6.23 24.36 1.97
N GLN A 171 -6.79 24.94 0.91
CA GLN A 171 -7.80 24.31 0.08
C GLN A 171 -7.18 24.00 -1.28
N PHE A 172 -6.97 22.72 -1.56
CA PHE A 172 -6.48 22.29 -2.86
C PHE A 172 -7.50 22.66 -3.95
N LYS A 173 -7.04 23.44 -4.94
CA LYS A 173 -7.79 23.71 -6.16
C LYS A 173 -7.00 23.11 -7.29
N ASP A 174 -7.58 22.09 -7.94
CA ASP A 174 -6.96 21.48 -9.11
C ASP A 174 -6.80 22.55 -10.20
N PRO A 175 -5.56 22.89 -10.63
CA PRO A 175 -5.35 23.86 -11.69
C PRO A 175 -5.87 23.33 -13.05
N ILE A 176 -6.01 22.01 -13.20
CA ILE A 176 -6.51 21.36 -14.40
C ILE A 176 -8.00 21.09 -14.23
N LYS A 177 -8.83 21.94 -14.84
CA LYS A 177 -10.26 21.64 -14.93
C LYS A 177 -10.47 20.51 -15.93
N PHE A 178 -10.87 19.33 -15.44
CA PHE A 178 -11.36 18.24 -16.30
C PHE A 178 -12.69 18.65 -16.96
N ASN A 179 -12.60 19.45 -18.03
CA ASN A 179 -13.75 20.03 -18.73
C ASN A 179 -14.54 18.99 -19.55
N ARG A 180 -14.01 17.78 -19.70
CA ARG A 180 -14.67 16.67 -20.39
C ARG A 180 -14.54 15.41 -19.56
N LYS A 181 -15.62 15.05 -18.84
CA LYS A 181 -15.83 13.67 -18.41
C LYS A 181 -16.06 12.86 -19.68
N ILE A 182 -15.00 12.24 -20.19
CA ILE A 182 -15.13 11.30 -21.30
C ILE A 182 -15.78 10.05 -20.68
N ASP A 183 -17.00 9.74 -21.10
CA ASP A 183 -17.67 8.51 -20.69
C ASP A 183 -16.97 7.33 -21.38
N PRO A 184 -16.24 6.46 -20.64
CA PRO A 184 -15.51 5.36 -21.24
C PRO A 184 -16.43 4.39 -21.99
N LYS A 185 -17.73 4.34 -21.61
CA LYS A 185 -18.73 3.49 -22.28
C LYS A 185 -19.09 3.99 -23.68
N LYS A 186 -18.83 5.26 -23.98
CA LYS A 186 -19.06 5.86 -25.30
C LYS A 186 -17.88 5.66 -26.25
N LEU A 187 -16.71 5.27 -25.72
CA LEU A 187 -15.54 4.94 -26.53
C LEU A 187 -15.66 3.49 -26.99
N LYS A 188 -16.22 3.29 -28.19
CA LYS A 188 -16.13 1.98 -28.88
C LYS A 188 -14.73 1.83 -29.45
N PHE A 189 -13.93 0.95 -28.87
CA PHE A 189 -12.67 0.51 -29.46
C PHE A 189 -12.88 -0.87 -30.09
N GLY A 190 -12.97 -0.91 -31.43
CA GLY A 190 -13.13 -2.11 -32.24
C GLY A 190 -14.23 -1.98 -33.30
N SER A 191 -13.98 -2.57 -34.49
CA SER A 191 -15.02 -2.87 -35.48
C SER A 191 -15.83 -4.08 -35.05
#